data_AF-A0A931FIC1-F1
#
_entry.id   AF-A0A931FIC1-F1
#
_cell.length_a   1.000
_cell.length_b   1.000
_cell.length_c   1.000
_cell.angle_alpha   90.00
_cell.angle_beta   90.00
_cell.angle_gamma   90.00
#
_symmetry.space_group_name_H-M   'P 1'
#
loop_
_entity.id
_entity.type
_entity.pdbx_description
1 polymer ?
#
loop_
_entity_poly.entity_id
_entity_poly.type
_entity_poly.pdbx_seq_one_letter_code
_entity_poly.pdbx_strand_id
1 'polypeptide(L)' 'MKLKKNIATSEAGFIFNPATGDSFAANPLAADILARAKAGQDAAAIKADILERYDVAPGQLEKDWDDLLAQLREFNLLD' A
#
# COMPACT_ATOMS: atom_id res chain seq x y z
N MET A 1 6.17 0.88 -6.83
CA MET A 1 4.74 1.22 -6.62
C MET A 1 4.59 2.72 -6.79
N LYS A 2 3.57 3.21 -7.51
CA LYS A 2 3.31 4.65 -7.64
C LYS A 2 1.82 4.89 -7.42
N LEU A 3 1.48 5.53 -6.30
CA LEU A 3 0.11 5.89 -5.97
C LEU A 3 -0.32 7.11 -6.76
N LYS A 4 -1.59 7.15 -7.15
CA LYS A 4 -2.18 8.35 -7.75
C LYS A 4 -2.08 9.53 -6.80
N LYS A 5 -1.68 10.69 -7.30
CA LYS A 5 -1.47 11.90 -6.47
C LYS A 5 -2.74 12.42 -5.82
N ASN A 6 -3.90 12.13 -6.40
CA ASN A 6 -5.19 12.65 -5.96
C ASN A 6 -5.92 11.74 -4.97
N ILE A 7 -5.32 10.65 -4.46
CA ILE A 7 -5.95 9.84 -3.41
C ILE A 7 -5.66 10.40 -2.01
N ALA A 8 -6.69 10.48 -1.18
CA ALA A 8 -6.55 10.82 0.22
C ALA A 8 -6.35 9.54 1.05
N THR A 9 -5.48 9.60 2.04
CA THR A 9 -5.09 8.48 2.91
C THR A 9 -5.05 8.98 4.35
N SER A 10 -5.53 8.20 5.31
CA SER A 10 -5.41 8.50 6.75
C SER A 10 -4.53 7.47 7.47
N GLU A 11 -4.02 7.84 8.64
CA GLU A 11 -3.27 6.92 9.52
C GLU A 11 -4.12 5.73 9.98
N ALA A 12 -5.45 5.90 10.05
CA ALA A 12 -6.39 4.83 10.40
C ALA A 12 -6.67 3.86 9.24
N GLY A 13 -6.00 4.03 8.08
CA GLY A 13 -6.17 3.15 6.92
C GLY A 13 -7.35 3.50 6.02
N PHE A 14 -7.97 4.67 6.17
CA PHE A 14 -9.01 5.11 5.24
C PHE A 14 -8.38 5.61 3.93
N ILE A 15 -8.90 5.15 2.79
CA ILE A 15 -8.48 5.58 1.46
C ILE A 15 -9.70 6.12 0.72
N PHE A 16 -9.59 7.33 0.17
CA PHE A 16 -10.62 7.94 -0.66
C PHE A 16 -10.09 8.27 -2.04
N ASN A 17 -10.78 7.78 -3.06
CA ASN A 17 -10.50 8.07 -4.47
C ASN A 17 -11.51 9.12 -4.98
N PRO A 18 -11.16 10.42 -5.03
CA PRO A 18 -12.08 11.46 -5.46
C PRO A 18 -12.43 11.38 -6.95
N ALA A 19 -11.66 10.63 -7.76
CA ALA A 19 -11.98 10.48 -9.18
C ALA A 19 -13.17 9.55 -9.42
N THR A 20 -13.40 8.58 -8.53
CA THR A 20 -14.52 7.62 -8.63
C THR A 20 -15.59 7.82 -7.56
N GLY A 21 -15.23 8.46 -6.45
CA GLY A 21 -16.09 8.58 -5.26
C GLY A 21 -15.96 7.40 -4.30
N ASP A 22 -15.10 6.43 -4.59
CA ASP A 22 -14.96 5.21 -3.78
C ASP A 22 -14.16 5.45 -2.50
N SER A 23 -14.55 4.72 -1.47
CA SER A 23 -13.87 4.69 -0.16
C SER A 23 -13.52 3.26 0.22
N PHE A 24 -12.31 3.07 0.74
CA PHE A 24 -11.79 1.77 1.14
C PHE A 24 -11.23 1.84 2.57
N ALA A 25 -11.19 0.68 3.22
CA ALA A 25 -10.48 0.49 4.48
C ALA A 25 -9.29 -0.45 4.23
N ALA A 26 -8.09 0.03 4.55
CA ALA A 26 -6.88 -0.77 4.59
C ALA A 26 -6.63 -1.27 6.01
N ASN A 27 -6.04 -2.47 6.11
CA ASN A 27 -5.51 -2.93 7.38
C ASN A 27 -4.28 -2.09 7.80
N PRO A 28 -3.81 -2.18 9.06
CA PRO A 28 -2.70 -1.35 9.54
C PRO A 28 -1.41 -1.48 8.72
N LEU A 29 -1.08 -2.68 8.24
CA LEU A 29 0.13 -2.90 7.45
C LEU A 29 0.03 -2.26 6.06
N ALA A 30 -1.09 -2.43 5.38
CA ALA A 30 -1.35 -1.78 4.10
C ALA A 30 -1.41 -0.25 4.25
N ALA A 31 -1.99 0.26 5.34
CA ALA A 31 -2.00 1.69 5.64
C ALA A 31 -0.57 2.25 5.80
N ASP A 32 0.30 1.56 6.53
CA ASP A 32 1.72 1.93 6.67
C ASP A 32 2.44 1.92 5.31
N ILE A 33 2.30 0.84 4.53
CA ILE A 33 2.87 0.72 3.18
C ILE A 33 2.45 1.88 2.29
N LEU A 34 1.15 2.24 2.29
CA LEU A 34 0.60 3.31 1.49
C LEU A 34 1.12 4.69 1.93
N ALA A 35 1.20 4.94 3.24
CA ALA A 35 1.74 6.19 3.79
C ALA A 35 3.21 6.39 3.39
N ARG A 36 4.02 5.34 3.54
CA ARG A 36 5.45 5.31 3.20
C ARG A 36 5.68 5.50 1.70
N ALA A 37 4.88 4.85 0.87
CA ALA A 37 4.97 5.03 -0.57
C ALA A 37 4.52 6.42 -1.03
N LYS A 38 3.51 7.01 -0.37
CA LYS A 38 3.10 8.40 -0.62
C LYS A 38 4.19 9.40 -0.21
N ALA A 39 4.99 9.07 0.80
CA ALA A 39 6.20 9.80 1.17
C ALA A 39 7.39 9.57 0.21
N GLY A 40 7.22 8.74 -0.83
CA GLY A 40 8.24 8.49 -1.85
C GLY A 40 9.29 7.46 -1.46
N GLN A 41 9.07 6.67 -0.40
CA GLN A 41 9.98 5.58 -0.04
C GLN A 41 9.95 4.48 -1.10
N ASP A 42 11.13 3.90 -1.35
CA ASP A 42 11.28 2.81 -2.32
C ASP A 42 10.65 1.50 -1.81
N ALA A 43 10.10 0.72 -2.74
CA ALA A 43 9.44 -0.55 -2.40
C ALA A 43 10.40 -1.57 -1.76
N ALA A 44 11.67 -1.63 -2.19
CA ALA A 44 12.63 -2.53 -1.59
C ALA A 44 12.95 -2.14 -0.14
N ALA A 45 13.04 -0.82 0.15
CA ALA A 45 13.21 -0.33 1.51
C ALA A 45 11.98 -0.61 2.40
N ILE A 46 10.78 -0.57 1.82
CA ILE A 46 9.55 -0.94 2.52
C ILE A 46 9.56 -2.43 2.88
N LYS A 47 9.85 -3.30 1.90
CA LYS A 47 9.91 -4.74 2.10
C LYS A 47 11.01 -5.15 3.10
N ALA A 48 12.17 -4.51 3.04
CA ALA A 48 13.26 -4.77 3.99
C ALA A 48 12.84 -4.47 5.44
N ASP A 49 12.20 -3.32 5.69
CA ASP A 49 11.67 -2.98 7.03
C ASP A 49 10.62 -3.99 7.51
N ILE A 50 9.76 -4.49 6.62
CA ILE A 50 8.77 -5.52 6.97
C ILE A 50 9.45 -6.83 7.36
N LEU A 51 10.47 -7.28 6.61
CA LEU A 51 11.22 -8.50 6.93
C LEU A 51 12.01 -8.41 8.24
N GLU A 52 12.40 -7.20 8.66
CA GLU A 52 13.07 -6.99 9.94
C GLU A 52 12.09 -7.02 11.12
N ARG A 53 10.87 -6.50 10.93
CA ARG A 53 9.88 -6.33 12.00
C ARG A 53 8.93 -7.51 12.18
N TYR A 54 8.72 -8.30 11.14
CA TYR A 54 7.73 -9.37 11.11
C TYR A 54 8.39 -10.71 10.81
N ASP A 55 7.95 -11.76 11.49
CA ASP A 55 8.36 -13.13 11.20
C ASP A 55 7.62 -13.66 9.96
N VAL A 56 8.13 -13.31 8.79
CA VAL A 56 7.58 -13.69 7.49
C VAL A 56 8.69 -14.12 6.55
N ALA A 57 8.46 -15.21 5.81
CA ALA A 57 9.39 -15.64 4.79
C ALA A 57 9.42 -14.65 3.61
N PRO A 58 10.59 -14.34 3.02
CA PRO A 58 10.68 -13.42 1.88
C PRO A 58 9.75 -13.77 0.73
N GLY A 59 9.62 -15.05 0.39
CA GLY A 59 8.72 -15.50 -0.68
C GLY A 59 7.23 -15.31 -0.36
N GLN A 60 6.84 -15.29 0.91
CA GLN A 60 5.45 -14.98 1.31
C GLN A 60 5.19 -13.47 1.19
N LEU A 61 6.13 -12.64 1.67
CA LEU A 61 6.02 -11.19 1.54
C LEU A 61 5.93 -10.74 0.07
N GLU A 62 6.72 -11.35 -0.83
CA GLU A 62 6.62 -11.03 -2.27
C GLU A 62 5.23 -11.31 -2.83
N LYS A 63 4.63 -12.45 -2.48
CA LYS A 63 3.27 -12.79 -2.89
C LYS A 63 2.24 -11.82 -2.32
N ASP A 64 2.28 -11.56 -1.02
CA ASP A 64 1.34 -10.65 -0.35
C ASP A 64 1.45 -9.21 -0.90
N TRP A 65 2.67 -8.81 -1.27
CA TRP A 65 2.95 -7.53 -1.90
C TRP A 65 2.32 -7.45 -3.30
N ASP A 66 2.50 -8.48 -4.12
CA ASP A 66 1.90 -8.55 -5.45
C ASP A 66 0.37 -8.56 -5.39
N ASP A 67 -0.21 -9.29 -4.43
CA ASP A 67 -1.66 -9.32 -4.18
C ASP A 67 -2.21 -7.95 -3.75
N LEU A 68 -1.44 -7.21 -2.93
CA LEU A 68 -1.77 -5.82 -2.58
C LEU A 68 -1.73 -4.92 -3.82
N LEU A 69 -0.69 -5.03 -4.65
CA LEU A 69 -0.58 -4.23 -5.88
C LEU A 69 -1.70 -4.53 -6.87
N ALA A 70 -2.13 -5.79 -6.98
CA ALA A 70 -3.24 -6.21 -7.82
C ALA A 70 -4.54 -5.52 -7.37
N GLN A 71 -4.87 -5.56 -6.08
CA GLN A 71 -6.05 -4.89 -5.52
C GLN A 71 -6.01 -3.38 -5.72
N LEU A 72 -4.87 -2.74 -5.44
CA LEU A 72 -4.73 -1.28 -5.64
C LEU A 72 -4.90 -0.89 -7.11
N ARG A 73 -4.48 -1.75 -8.06
CA ARG A 73 -4.70 -1.53 -9.50
C ARG A 73 -6.17 -1.73 -9.87
N GLU A 74 -6.82 -2.78 -9.38
CA GLU A 74 -8.25 -3.02 -9.60
C GLU A 74 -9.12 -1.86 -9.12
N PHE A 75 -8.80 -1.30 -7.95
CA PHE A 75 -9.49 -0.14 -7.38
C PHE A 75 -9.04 1.21 -7.95
N ASN A 76 -8.23 1.19 -9.02
CA ASN A 76 -7.81 2.38 -9.74
C ASN A 76 -7.06 3.41 -8.84
N LEU A 77 -6.26 2.91 -7.89
CA LEU A 77 -5.49 3.68 -6.90
C LEU A 77 -4.01 3.86 -7.28
N LEU A 78 -3.51 3.05 -8.22
CA LEU A 78 -2.15 3.17 -8.78
C LEU A 78 -2.14 3.97 -10.08
N ASP A 79 -1.00 4.60 -10.37
CA ASP A 79 -0.65 5.13 -11.69
C ASP A 79 -0.32 4.02 -12.70
#